data_AF-M1K4U0-F1
#
_entry.id   AF-M1K4U0-F1
#
_cell.length_a   1.000
_cell.length_b   1.000
_cell.length_c   1.000
_cell.angle_alpha   90.00
_cell.angle_beta   90.00
_cell.angle_gamma   90.00
#
_symmetry.space_group_name_H-M   'P 1'
#
loop_
_entity.id
_entity.type
_entity.pdbx_description
1 polymer ?
#
loop_
_entity_poly.entity_id
_entity_poly.type
_entity_poly.pdbx_seq_one_letter_code
_entity_poly.pdbx_strand_id
1 'polypeptide(L)'
;MEFEEYGEPYVDKFDLRSALLGRLPGDGPLLEELGIDFGTIKKESHLVFGVFQRKAVDFSFVKNADLSGPIVFVGLYTLGLILNYKIHFGYIYFISLLTTLSIYFLLNVLGTKHIGFLECCSVLGYSFLPVVFFSFLNILMGRISVELRVFYGLAFACWSSYAASVVFCRYLSLSNKHLVVGYPLLLGYTGFVMVILF
;
A
#
# COMPACT_ATOMS: atom_id res chain seq x y z
N MET A 1 11.76 -12.62 52.74
CA MET A 1 12.04 -12.64 51.29
C MET A 1 11.27 -13.83 50.74
N GLU A 2 9.98 -13.60 50.45
CA GLU A 2 9.12 -14.59 49.80
C GLU A 2 9.36 -14.46 48.29
N PHE A 3 9.85 -15.54 47.69
CA PHE A 3 9.92 -15.65 46.24
C PHE A 3 8.53 -16.05 45.78
N GLU A 4 7.79 -15.11 45.17
CA GLU A 4 6.57 -15.44 44.45
C GLU A 4 6.94 -16.33 43.26
N GLU A 5 6.61 -17.62 43.40
CA GLU A 5 6.77 -18.65 42.39
C GLU A 5 5.76 -18.36 41.26
N TYR A 6 6.21 -17.66 40.22
CA TYR A 6 5.43 -17.49 38.99
C TYR A 6 5.31 -18.87 38.32
N GLY A 7 4.25 -19.60 38.67
CA GLY A 7 3.84 -20.81 37.98
C GLY A 7 3.44 -20.46 36.56
N GLU A 8 4.33 -20.73 35.60
CA GLU A 8 4.04 -20.60 34.17
C GLU A 8 2.92 -21.57 33.76
N PRO A 9 1.77 -21.07 33.28
CA PRO A 9 0.70 -21.93 32.78
C PRO A 9 1.01 -22.33 31.35
N TYR A 10 2.03 -23.18 31.15
CA TYR A 10 2.25 -23.79 29.85
C TYR A 10 1.12 -24.79 29.58
N VAL A 11 0.14 -24.35 28.78
CA VAL A 11 -0.94 -25.20 28.29
C VAL A 11 -0.34 -26.19 27.29
N ASP A 12 -0.50 -27.49 27.57
CA ASP A 12 0.06 -28.64 26.85
C ASP A 12 -0.48 -28.84 25.40
N LYS A 13 -1.18 -27.83 24.85
CA LYS A 13 -1.68 -27.84 23.47
C LYS A 13 -0.92 -26.81 22.65
N PHE A 14 -0.30 -27.27 21.58
CA PHE A 14 0.37 -26.44 20.60
C PHE A 14 -0.66 -25.57 19.86
N ASP A 15 -1.02 -24.46 20.48
CA ASP A 15 -2.00 -23.53 19.93
C ASP A 15 -1.30 -22.60 18.93
N LEU A 16 -1.21 -23.07 17.69
CA LEU A 16 -0.62 -22.35 16.55
C LEU A 16 -1.13 -20.91 16.43
N ARG A 17 -2.38 -20.65 16.82
CA ARG A 17 -2.97 -19.31 16.82
C ARG A 17 -2.32 -18.42 17.87
N SER A 18 -2.14 -18.94 19.09
CA SER A 18 -1.50 -18.24 20.19
C SER A 18 0.00 -18.05 19.95
N ALA A 19 0.66 -18.99 19.27
CA ALA A 19 2.07 -18.89 18.87
C ALA A 19 2.30 -17.88 17.73
N LEU A 20 1.42 -17.81 16.72
CA LEU A 20 1.51 -16.83 15.63
C LEU A 20 1.09 -15.41 16.05
N LEU A 21 0.17 -15.29 17.00
CA LEU A 21 -0.35 -14.00 17.50
C LEU A 21 0.33 -13.53 18.80
N GLY A 22 1.26 -14.31 19.34
CA GLY A 22 2.02 -14.02 20.57
C GLY A 22 1.18 -13.54 21.73
N ARG A 23 0.13 -14.29 22.09
CA ARG A 23 -0.83 -13.87 23.11
C ARG A 23 -0.44 -14.36 24.50
N LEU A 24 -0.31 -13.46 25.47
CA LEU A 24 -0.26 -13.78 26.91
C LEU A 24 -1.69 -13.92 27.48
N PRO A 25 -1.92 -14.77 28.50
CA PRO A 25 -3.24 -14.94 29.11
C PRO A 25 -3.67 -13.63 29.81
N GLY A 26 -4.63 -12.92 29.20
CA GLY A 26 -5.16 -11.66 29.71
C GLY A 26 -5.01 -10.48 28.76
N ASP A 27 -4.15 -10.60 27.73
CA ASP A 27 -3.90 -9.53 26.76
C ASP A 27 -4.69 -9.66 25.46
N GLY A 28 -4.86 -8.51 24.80
CA GLY A 28 -5.36 -8.40 23.43
C GLY A 28 -4.41 -9.02 22.41
N PRO A 29 -4.84 -9.23 21.16
CA PRO A 29 -3.94 -9.72 20.11
C PRO A 29 -2.81 -8.72 19.82
N LEU A 30 -1.55 -9.18 19.67
CA LEU A 30 -0.38 -8.32 19.39
C LEU A 30 -0.56 -7.39 18.18
N LEU A 31 -1.42 -7.76 17.23
CA LEU A 31 -1.75 -6.94 16.07
C LEU A 31 -2.48 -5.65 16.45
N GLU A 32 -3.34 -5.71 17.46
CA GLU A 32 -4.06 -4.56 18.00
C GLU A 32 -3.12 -3.68 18.84
N GLU A 33 -2.17 -4.28 19.54
CA GLU A 33 -1.11 -3.59 20.29
C GLU A 33 -0.05 -2.95 19.37
N LEU A 34 0.24 -3.57 18.22
CA LEU A 34 1.11 -3.04 17.16
C LEU A 34 0.39 -2.00 16.28
N GLY A 35 -0.90 -1.73 16.52
CA GLY A 35 -1.71 -0.76 15.77
C GLY A 35 -2.11 -1.20 14.36
N ILE A 36 -2.04 -2.51 14.05
CA ILE A 36 -2.38 -3.08 12.75
C ILE A 36 -3.80 -3.65 12.77
N ASP A 37 -4.78 -2.84 12.41
CA ASP A 37 -6.17 -3.29 12.25
C ASP A 37 -6.45 -3.77 10.80
N PHE A 38 -6.56 -5.09 10.63
CA PHE A 38 -6.94 -5.72 9.36
C PHE A 38 -8.35 -5.33 8.88
N GLY A 39 -9.25 -4.96 9.78
CA GLY A 39 -10.57 -4.42 9.45
C GLY A 39 -10.47 -3.07 8.75
N THR A 40 -9.61 -2.20 9.26
CA THR A 40 -9.28 -0.90 8.67
C THR A 40 -8.57 -1.07 7.32
N ILE A 41 -7.58 -1.97 7.22
CA ILE A 41 -6.89 -2.28 5.95
C ILE A 41 -7.89 -2.73 4.87
N LYS A 42 -8.83 -3.62 5.20
CA LYS A 42 -9.83 -4.12 4.24
C LYS A 42 -10.82 -3.02 3.82
N LYS A 43 -11.28 -2.18 4.76
CA LYS A 43 -12.17 -1.05 4.46
C LYS A 43 -11.47 -0.02 3.57
N GLU A 44 -10.23 0.34 3.88
CA GLU A 44 -9.46 1.36 3.15
C GLU A 44 -8.99 0.87 1.78
N SER A 45 -8.62 -0.41 1.68
CA SER A 45 -8.37 -1.07 0.39
C SER A 45 -9.62 -1.04 -0.51
N HIS A 46 -10.81 -1.20 0.07
CA HIS A 46 -12.07 -1.14 -0.68
C HIS A 46 -12.46 0.31 -1.05
N LEU A 47 -11.90 1.33 -0.37
CA LEU A 47 -12.08 2.73 -0.75
C LEU A 47 -11.35 3.07 -2.05
N VAL A 48 -10.30 2.33 -2.44
CA VAL A 48 -9.65 2.49 -3.75
C VAL A 48 -10.61 2.16 -4.91
N PHE A 49 -11.46 1.15 -4.73
CA PHE A 49 -12.58 0.88 -5.63
C PHE A 49 -13.72 1.88 -5.45
N GLY A 50 -13.90 2.40 -4.23
CA GLY A 50 -14.87 3.42 -3.87
C GLY A 50 -14.50 4.86 -4.24
N VAL A 51 -13.31 5.16 -4.78
CA VAL A 51 -12.89 6.52 -5.20
C VAL A 51 -13.81 7.09 -6.28
N PHE A 52 -14.46 6.23 -7.06
CA PHE A 52 -15.51 6.63 -8.01
C PHE A 52 -16.81 7.10 -7.34
N GLN A 53 -17.06 6.72 -6.08
CA GLN A 53 -18.17 7.21 -5.28
C GLN A 53 -17.72 8.44 -4.47
N ARG A 54 -18.41 9.56 -4.67
CA ARG A 54 -18.27 10.82 -3.92
C ARG A 54 -18.70 10.71 -2.43
N LYS A 55 -18.43 9.59 -1.75
CA LYS A 55 -18.66 9.49 -0.30
C LYS A 55 -17.49 10.14 0.43
N ALA A 56 -17.78 10.71 1.60
CA ALA A 56 -16.76 11.22 2.52
C ALA A 56 -15.81 10.05 2.86
N VAL A 57 -14.64 10.08 2.25
CA VAL A 57 -13.55 9.14 2.54
C VAL A 57 -12.99 9.60 3.87
N ASP A 58 -13.00 8.72 4.88
CA ASP A 58 -12.37 9.03 6.16
C ASP A 58 -10.85 9.09 5.92
N PHE A 59 -10.24 10.24 6.17
CA PHE A 59 -8.81 10.47 5.93
C PHE A 59 -7.96 10.09 7.15
N SER A 60 -8.50 9.26 8.04
CA SER A 60 -7.82 8.76 9.24
C SER A 60 -6.46 8.14 8.90
N PHE A 61 -6.36 7.33 7.84
CA PHE A 61 -5.09 6.72 7.43
C PHE A 61 -4.02 7.72 7.00
N VAL A 62 -4.41 8.82 6.36
CA VAL A 62 -3.47 9.88 5.97
C VAL A 62 -3.01 10.64 7.20
N LYS A 63 -3.92 10.87 8.16
CA LYS A 63 -3.61 11.60 9.39
C LYS A 63 -2.73 10.78 10.34
N ASN A 64 -2.92 9.46 10.37
CA ASN A 64 -2.18 8.54 11.23
C ASN A 64 -0.89 8.01 10.56
N ALA A 65 -0.68 8.32 9.28
CA ALA A 65 0.45 7.84 8.49
C ALA A 65 0.63 6.30 8.57
N ASP A 66 -0.47 5.57 8.37
CA ASP A 66 -0.47 4.12 8.51
C ASP A 66 0.41 3.49 7.42
N LEU A 67 1.56 2.95 7.83
CA LEU A 67 2.57 2.36 6.92
C LEU A 67 2.40 0.85 6.75
N SER A 68 1.62 0.21 7.64
CA SER A 68 1.39 -1.24 7.63
C SER A 68 0.78 -1.73 6.31
N GLY A 69 -0.29 -1.08 5.84
CA GLY A 69 -0.92 -1.38 4.54
C GLY A 69 0.05 -1.27 3.35
N PRO A 70 0.69 -0.11 3.13
CA PRO A 70 1.74 0.07 2.13
C PRO A 70 2.82 -1.01 2.12
N ILE A 71 3.36 -1.38 3.29
CA ILE A 71 4.38 -2.42 3.42
C ILE A 71 3.84 -3.78 2.95
N VAL A 72 2.62 -4.14 3.36
CA VAL A 72 1.95 -5.37 2.92
C VAL A 72 1.76 -5.38 1.41
N PHE A 73 1.34 -4.27 0.79
CA PHE A 73 1.16 -4.19 -0.66
C PHE A 73 2.45 -4.31 -1.44
N VAL A 74 3.54 -3.70 -0.95
CA VAL A 74 4.87 -3.89 -1.54
C VAL A 74 5.33 -5.34 -1.41
N GLY A 75 5.09 -5.99 -0.27
CA GLY A 75 5.36 -7.42 -0.06
C GLY A 75 4.57 -8.34 -0.99
N LEU A 76 3.29 -8.04 -1.21
CA LEU A 76 2.45 -8.79 -2.16
C LEU A 76 2.91 -8.58 -3.61
N TYR A 77 3.30 -7.35 -3.96
CA TYR A 77 3.85 -7.05 -5.27
C TYR A 77 5.16 -7.81 -5.53
N THR A 78 6.10 -7.78 -4.58
CA THR A 78 7.38 -8.50 -4.71
C THR A 78 7.16 -10.00 -4.78
N LEU A 79 6.21 -10.55 -4.01
CA LEU A 79 5.81 -11.95 -4.11
C LEU A 79 5.28 -12.28 -5.51
N GLY A 80 4.43 -11.42 -6.09
CA GLY A 80 3.97 -11.57 -7.48
C GLY A 80 5.12 -11.60 -8.50
N LEU A 81 6.15 -10.76 -8.32
CA LEU A 81 7.34 -10.76 -9.19
C LEU A 81 8.18 -12.03 -9.03
N ILE A 82 8.39 -12.49 -7.80
CA ILE A 82 9.14 -13.72 -7.50
C ILE A 82 8.46 -14.92 -8.14
N LEU A 83 7.12 -14.98 -8.13
CA LEU A 83 6.35 -16.02 -8.81
C LEU A 83 6.47 -15.97 -10.35
N ASN A 84 6.80 -14.80 -10.92
CA ASN A 84 7.17 -14.65 -12.33
C ASN A 84 8.67 -14.90 -12.60
N TYR A 85 9.43 -15.39 -11.60
CA TYR A 85 10.88 -15.59 -11.65
C TYR A 85 11.70 -14.32 -11.90
N LYS A 86 11.14 -13.14 -11.57
CA LYS A 86 11.81 -11.84 -11.71
C LYS A 86 12.25 -11.29 -10.36
N ILE A 87 13.55 -11.08 -10.18
CA ILE A 87 14.11 -10.57 -8.93
C ILE A 87 14.74 -9.20 -9.17
N HIS A 88 13.95 -8.15 -8.96
CA HIS A 88 14.30 -6.76 -9.25
C HIS A 88 14.13 -5.84 -8.03
N PHE A 89 14.62 -6.26 -6.85
CA PHE A 89 14.46 -5.51 -5.60
C PHE A 89 15.00 -4.07 -5.66
N GLY A 90 16.16 -3.87 -6.31
CA GLY A 90 16.77 -2.53 -6.44
C GLY A 90 15.90 -1.55 -7.23
N TYR A 91 15.26 -2.00 -8.31
CA TYR A 91 14.37 -1.17 -9.12
C TYR A 91 13.12 -0.75 -8.35
N ILE A 92 12.54 -1.66 -7.56
CA ILE A 92 11.37 -1.39 -6.73
C ILE A 92 11.68 -0.29 -5.71
N TYR A 93 12.81 -0.41 -5.00
CA TYR A 93 13.23 0.59 -4.02
C TYR A 93 13.49 1.95 -4.68
N PHE A 94 14.23 1.95 -5.79
CA PHE A 94 14.57 3.19 -6.51
C PHE A 94 13.33 3.92 -7.05
N ILE A 95 12.43 3.21 -7.73
CA ILE A 95 11.20 3.81 -8.29
C ILE A 95 10.28 4.30 -7.16
N SER A 96 10.14 3.53 -6.07
CA SER A 96 9.34 3.93 -4.91
C SER A 96 9.86 5.21 -4.25
N LEU A 97 11.17 5.27 -3.99
CA LEU A 97 11.82 6.43 -3.40
C LEU A 97 11.71 7.66 -4.32
N LEU A 98 12.02 7.50 -5.61
CA LEU A 98 11.98 8.60 -6.58
C LEU A 98 10.56 9.15 -6.74
N THR A 99 9.55 8.27 -6.83
CA THR A 99 8.14 8.67 -6.95
C THR A 99 7.67 9.41 -5.70
N THR A 100 8.01 8.89 -4.51
CA THR A 100 7.62 9.50 -3.24
C THR A 100 8.29 10.85 -3.05
N LEU A 101 9.60 10.98 -3.33
CA LEU A 101 10.31 12.26 -3.27
C LEU A 101 9.73 13.26 -4.26
N SER A 102 9.52 12.85 -5.52
CA SER A 102 8.97 13.72 -6.56
C SER A 102 7.62 14.30 -6.15
N ILE A 103 6.72 13.45 -5.64
CA ILE A 103 5.41 13.88 -5.17
C ILE A 103 5.49 14.71 -3.88
N TYR A 104 6.34 14.33 -2.94
CA TYR A 104 6.53 15.09 -1.71
C TYR A 104 6.99 16.52 -1.99
N PHE A 105 7.97 16.71 -2.88
CA PHE A 105 8.41 18.04 -3.28
C PHE A 105 7.30 18.79 -4.03
N LEU A 106 6.65 18.15 -5.00
CA LEU A 106 5.59 18.77 -5.78
C LEU A 106 4.41 19.22 -4.91
N LEU A 107 3.97 18.40 -3.97
CA LEU A 107 2.85 18.72 -3.08
C LEU A 107 3.21 19.82 -2.08
N ASN A 108 4.43 19.83 -1.54
CA ASN A 108 4.88 20.90 -0.63
C ASN A 108 5.10 22.25 -1.34
N VAL A 109 5.40 22.24 -2.64
CA VAL A 109 5.44 23.47 -3.45
C VAL A 109 4.04 23.95 -3.84
N LEU A 110 3.10 23.02 -4.08
CA LEU A 110 1.77 23.33 -4.61
C LEU A 110 0.74 23.67 -3.52
N GLY A 111 0.91 23.08 -2.34
CA GLY A 111 -0.04 23.16 -1.23
C GLY A 111 0.20 24.36 -0.33
N THR A 112 -0.88 24.93 0.18
CA THR A 112 -0.84 25.88 1.30
C THR A 112 -0.64 25.17 2.64
N LYS A 113 -0.94 23.87 2.69
CA LYS A 113 -0.74 22.97 3.83
C LYS A 113 0.43 22.04 3.53
N HIS A 114 1.31 21.86 4.51
CA HIS A 114 2.41 20.90 4.41
C HIS A 114 1.92 19.46 4.60
N ILE A 115 2.49 18.55 3.83
CA ILE A 115 2.32 17.11 3.97
C ILE A 115 3.66 16.50 4.36
N GLY A 116 3.67 15.65 5.38
CA GLY A 116 4.87 14.93 5.77
C GLY A 116 5.20 13.80 4.77
N PHE A 117 6.42 13.29 4.88
CA PHE A 117 6.92 12.27 3.97
C PHE A 117 6.21 10.91 4.16
N LEU A 118 5.86 10.57 5.41
CA LEU A 118 5.22 9.30 5.74
C LEU A 118 3.76 9.28 5.23
N GLU A 119 3.05 10.39 5.34
CA GLU A 119 1.69 10.55 4.81
C GLU A 119 1.67 10.39 3.30
N CYS A 120 2.66 10.94 2.58
CA CYS A 120 2.85 10.69 1.16
C CYS A 120 3.08 9.20 0.87
N CYS A 121 3.94 8.54 1.64
CA CYS A 121 4.22 7.12 1.50
C CYS A 121 2.97 6.26 1.72
N SER A 122 2.18 6.56 2.74
CA SER A 122 0.92 5.87 3.03
C SER A 122 -0.05 5.99 1.86
N VAL A 123 -0.34 7.21 1.40
CA VAL A 123 -1.26 7.42 0.27
C VAL A 123 -0.81 6.66 -0.97
N LEU A 124 0.48 6.76 -1.33
CA LEU A 124 1.05 6.09 -2.51
C LEU A 124 0.94 4.56 -2.42
N GLY A 125 1.15 4.01 -1.22
CA GLY A 125 1.07 2.57 -0.96
C GLY A 125 -0.35 2.05 -1.05
N TYR A 126 -1.33 2.75 -0.46
CA TYR A 126 -2.74 2.34 -0.53
C TYR A 126 -3.28 2.38 -1.96
N SER A 127 -2.94 3.40 -2.75
CA SER A 127 -3.35 3.46 -4.15
C SER A 127 -2.63 2.46 -5.05
N PHE A 128 -1.57 1.80 -4.59
CA PHE A 128 -0.80 0.81 -5.36
C PHE A 128 -1.57 -0.50 -5.64
N LEU A 129 -2.66 -0.75 -4.91
CA LEU A 129 -3.44 -1.99 -4.97
C LEU A 129 -3.83 -2.47 -6.40
N PRO A 130 -4.29 -1.62 -7.34
CA PRO A 130 -4.61 -2.04 -8.70
C PRO A 130 -3.39 -2.60 -9.46
N VAL A 131 -2.20 -2.04 -9.21
CA VAL A 131 -0.94 -2.51 -9.82
C VAL A 131 -0.51 -3.84 -9.19
N VAL A 132 -0.69 -4.01 -7.88
CA VAL A 132 -0.46 -5.30 -7.21
C VAL A 132 -1.36 -6.38 -7.80
N PHE A 133 -2.64 -6.08 -8.01
CA PHE A 133 -3.57 -7.00 -8.65
C PHE A 133 -3.13 -7.38 -10.07
N PHE A 134 -2.66 -6.42 -10.86
CA PHE A 134 -2.11 -6.67 -12.19
C PHE A 134 -0.88 -7.62 -12.15
N SER A 135 -0.02 -7.52 -11.14
CA SER A 135 1.14 -8.42 -10.96
C SER A 135 0.72 -9.90 -10.87
N PHE A 136 -0.35 -10.19 -10.11
CA PHE A 136 -0.89 -11.55 -10.01
C PHE A 136 -1.61 -11.98 -11.28
N LEU A 137 -2.37 -11.08 -11.94
CA LEU A 137 -3.00 -11.38 -13.22
C LEU A 137 -1.97 -11.72 -14.30
N ASN A 138 -0.83 -11.03 -14.31
CA ASN A 138 0.24 -11.27 -15.27
C ASN A 138 0.73 -12.73 -15.26
N ILE A 139 0.73 -13.40 -14.10
CA ILE A 139 1.09 -14.82 -13.96
C ILE A 139 0.16 -15.70 -14.81
N LEU A 140 -1.15 -15.42 -14.79
CA LEU A 140 -2.15 -16.17 -15.55
C LEU A 140 -2.12 -15.83 -17.06
N MET A 141 -1.69 -14.61 -17.38
CA MET A 141 -1.67 -14.07 -18.75
C MET A 141 -0.40 -14.42 -19.54
N GLY A 142 0.38 -15.41 -19.10
CA GLY A 142 1.63 -15.83 -19.76
C GLY A 142 1.48 -16.22 -21.24
N ARG A 143 0.28 -16.65 -21.67
CA ARG A 143 -0.04 -17.01 -23.07
C ARG A 143 -0.47 -15.83 -23.97
N ILE A 144 -0.71 -14.64 -23.40
CA ILE A 144 -1.22 -13.47 -24.13
C ILE A 144 -0.04 -12.68 -24.74
N SER A 145 -0.28 -12.04 -25.89
CA SER A 145 0.70 -11.16 -26.53
C SER A 145 1.20 -10.05 -25.60
N VAL A 146 2.48 -9.70 -25.71
CA VAL A 146 3.13 -8.64 -24.91
C VAL A 146 2.38 -7.31 -25.00
N GLU A 147 1.91 -6.91 -26.19
CA GLU A 147 1.20 -5.65 -26.44
C GLU A 147 -0.06 -5.50 -25.59
N LEU A 148 -0.89 -6.55 -25.55
CA LEU A 148 -2.10 -6.56 -24.72
C LEU A 148 -1.76 -6.47 -23.23
N ARG A 149 -0.69 -7.12 -22.77
CA ARG A 149 -0.25 -7.01 -21.38
C ARG A 149 0.20 -5.58 -21.04
N VAL A 150 0.91 -4.90 -21.95
CA VAL A 150 1.26 -3.49 -21.81
C VAL A 150 0.00 -2.62 -21.72
N PHE A 151 -0.98 -2.84 -22.60
CA PHE A 151 -2.23 -2.07 -22.61
C PHE A 151 -2.99 -2.21 -21.29
N TYR A 152 -3.19 -3.44 -20.81
CA TYR A 152 -3.85 -3.67 -19.52
C TYR A 152 -3.04 -3.08 -18.36
N GLY A 153 -1.71 -3.25 -18.37
CA GLY A 153 -0.83 -2.68 -17.36
C GLY A 153 -0.97 -1.16 -17.26
N LEU A 154 -0.96 -0.46 -18.40
CA LEU A 154 -1.19 0.99 -18.46
C LEU A 154 -2.56 1.39 -17.91
N ALA A 155 -3.62 0.62 -18.22
CA ALA A 155 -4.96 0.88 -17.67
C ALA A 155 -4.98 0.79 -16.13
N PHE A 156 -4.33 -0.22 -15.54
CA PHE A 156 -4.19 -0.36 -14.09
C PHE A 156 -3.30 0.75 -13.48
N ALA A 157 -2.24 1.17 -14.17
CA ALA A 157 -1.39 2.28 -13.74
C ALA A 157 -2.16 3.61 -13.72
N CYS A 158 -2.96 3.86 -14.76
CA CYS A 158 -3.87 5.01 -14.84
C CYS A 158 -4.90 5.00 -13.71
N TRP A 159 -5.50 3.85 -13.40
CA TRP A 159 -6.44 3.71 -12.31
C TRP A 159 -5.79 4.04 -10.95
N SER A 160 -4.61 3.47 -10.69
CA SER A 160 -3.81 3.73 -9.49
C SER A 160 -3.43 5.22 -9.36
N SER A 161 -2.96 5.83 -10.45
CA SER A 161 -2.59 7.25 -10.49
C SER A 161 -3.78 8.17 -10.25
N TYR A 162 -4.92 7.88 -10.88
CA TYR A 162 -6.15 8.65 -10.68
C TYR A 162 -6.62 8.55 -9.23
N ALA A 163 -6.61 7.34 -8.64
CA ALA A 163 -6.98 7.15 -7.24
C ALA A 163 -6.09 7.96 -6.30
N ALA A 164 -4.76 7.88 -6.45
CA ALA A 164 -3.79 8.64 -5.68
C ALA A 164 -3.99 10.16 -5.82
N SER A 165 -4.16 10.65 -7.06
CA SER A 165 -4.36 12.08 -7.34
C SER A 165 -5.61 12.63 -6.66
N VAL A 166 -6.72 11.88 -6.68
CA VAL A 166 -7.95 12.29 -5.99
C VAL A 166 -7.74 12.36 -4.47
N VAL A 167 -7.04 11.39 -3.87
CA VAL A 167 -6.76 11.40 -2.43
C VAL A 167 -5.90 12.60 -2.04
N PHE A 168 -4.79 12.85 -2.74
CA PHE A 168 -3.93 13.99 -2.46
C PHE A 168 -4.64 15.34 -2.64
N CYS A 169 -5.37 15.51 -3.74
CA CYS A 169 -6.10 16.76 -3.96
C CYS A 169 -7.20 17.01 -2.93
N ARG A 170 -7.89 15.96 -2.46
CA ARG A 170 -8.88 16.10 -1.37
C ARG A 170 -8.20 16.41 -0.03
N TYR A 171 -7.11 15.72 0.30
CA TYR A 171 -6.38 15.93 1.56
C TYR A 171 -5.78 17.34 1.69
N LEU A 172 -5.25 17.87 0.60
CA LEU A 172 -4.63 19.21 0.54
C LEU A 172 -5.61 20.31 0.09
N SER A 173 -6.89 19.99 -0.12
CA SER A 173 -7.91 20.92 -0.63
C SER A 173 -7.50 21.63 -1.95
N LEU A 174 -6.76 20.93 -2.81
CA LEU A 174 -6.27 21.45 -4.09
C LEU A 174 -7.37 21.35 -5.15
N SER A 175 -8.07 22.46 -5.41
CA SER A 175 -9.08 22.53 -6.46
C SER A 175 -8.43 22.62 -7.86
N ASN A 176 -8.93 21.83 -8.83
CA ASN A 176 -8.52 21.83 -10.24
C ASN A 176 -7.06 21.47 -10.55
N LYS A 177 -6.33 20.81 -9.63
CA LYS A 177 -4.91 20.43 -9.85
C LYS A 177 -4.64 18.94 -10.02
N HIS A 178 -5.71 18.14 -10.22
CA HIS A 178 -5.61 16.68 -10.33
C HIS A 178 -4.65 16.20 -11.43
N LEU A 179 -4.58 16.90 -12.57
CA LEU A 179 -3.67 16.53 -13.67
C LEU A 179 -2.20 16.79 -13.34
N VAL A 180 -1.90 17.87 -12.63
CA VAL A 180 -0.53 18.24 -12.25
C VAL A 180 0.04 17.22 -11.25
N VAL A 181 -0.77 16.81 -10.28
CA VAL A 181 -0.40 15.78 -9.31
C VAL A 181 -0.37 14.39 -9.97
N GLY A 182 -1.30 14.13 -10.90
CA GLY A 182 -1.42 12.85 -11.60
C GLY A 182 -0.23 12.50 -12.50
N TYR A 183 0.49 13.48 -13.05
CA TYR A 183 1.61 13.24 -13.97
C TYR A 183 2.77 12.44 -13.34
N PRO A 184 3.42 12.90 -12.25
CA PRO A 184 4.47 12.13 -11.58
C PRO A 184 3.97 10.80 -11.00
N LEU A 185 2.71 10.74 -10.55
CA LEU A 185 2.08 9.49 -10.09
C LEU A 185 1.96 8.47 -11.22
N LEU A 186 1.50 8.91 -12.39
CA LEU A 186 1.37 8.04 -13.56
C LEU A 186 2.73 7.51 -13.99
N LEU A 187 3.76 8.37 -13.99
CA LEU A 187 5.13 7.99 -14.30
C LEU A 187 5.64 6.90 -13.34
N GLY A 188 5.46 7.11 -12.03
CA GLY A 188 5.87 6.14 -11.00
C GLY A 188 5.17 4.79 -11.12
N TYR A 189 3.83 4.79 -11.21
CA TYR A 189 3.04 3.56 -11.35
C TYR A 189 3.29 2.83 -12.67
N THR A 190 3.51 3.56 -13.76
CA THR A 190 3.93 2.96 -15.04
C THR A 190 5.30 2.31 -14.91
N GLY A 191 6.22 2.91 -14.16
CA GLY A 191 7.52 2.31 -13.83
C GLY A 191 7.37 0.94 -13.16
N PHE A 192 6.50 0.81 -12.16
CA PHE A 192 6.21 -0.49 -11.54
C PHE A 192 5.60 -1.50 -12.53
N VAL A 193 4.66 -1.06 -13.38
CA VAL A 193 4.09 -1.92 -14.42
C VAL A 193 5.16 -2.42 -15.39
N MET A 194 6.13 -1.58 -15.77
CA MET A 194 7.24 -1.99 -16.62
C MET A 194 8.08 -3.10 -15.97
N VAL A 195 8.35 -3.02 -14.66
CA VAL A 195 9.08 -4.06 -13.91
C VAL A 195 8.28 -5.38 -13.83
N ILE A 196 6.95 -5.33 -13.85
CA ILE A 196 6.14 -6.56 -13.96
C ILE A 196 6.33 -7.20 -15.34
N LEU A 197 6.35 -6.40 -16.41
CA LEU A 197 6.31 -6.87 -17.80
C LEU A 197 7.66 -7.30 -18.37
N PHE A 198 8.71 -6.54 -18.09
CA PHE A 198 10.09 -6.79 -18.54
C PHE A 198 10.95 -7.33 -17.41
#